data_AF-N6YWX1-F1
#
_entry.id   AF-N6YWX1-F1
#
_cell.length_a   1.000
_cell.length_b   1.000
_cell.length_c   1.000
_cell.angle_alpha   90.00
_cell.angle_beta   90.00
_cell.angle_gamma   90.00
#
_symmetry.space_group_name_H-M   'P 1'
#
loop_
_entity.id
_entity.type
_entity.pdbx_description
1 polymer ?
#
loop_
_entity_poly.entity_id
_entity_poly.type
_entity_poly.pdbx_seq_one_letter_code
_entity_poly.pdbx_strand_id
1 'polypeptide(L)'
;AEADPGAAGDGGGTPGAAFAAGFLTNLLNPKVGIFYLTLLPQFVPAGVQVASFIFLLATIHVLMSLLWFALLIALARRIAPVLRRPAVIAGLDRLTGLVFVGFGVRLAVAQPG
;
A
#
# COMPACT_ATOMS: atom_id res chain seq x y z
N ALA A 1 -21.73 11.40 34.10
CA ALA A 1 -20.52 10.59 33.90
C ALA A 1 -20.30 10.52 32.41
N GLU A 2 -19.44 11.41 31.92
CA GLU A 2 -19.17 11.61 30.50
C GLU A 2 -18.34 10.43 29.97
N ALA A 3 -18.82 9.76 28.93
CA ALA A 3 -18.08 8.71 28.25
C ALA A 3 -17.14 9.37 27.23
N ASP A 4 -15.85 9.38 27.55
CA ASP A 4 -14.77 9.77 26.65
C ASP A 4 -14.67 8.76 25.48
N PRO A 5 -14.90 9.16 24.21
CA PRO A 5 -14.68 8.28 23.05
C PRO A 5 -13.23 8.28 22.55
N GLY A 6 -12.28 8.84 23.32
CA GLY A 6 -10.91 9.11 22.90
C GLY A 6 -9.89 7.98 23.03
N ALA A 7 -10.24 6.78 23.50
CA ALA A 7 -9.29 5.67 23.65
C ALA A 7 -9.21 4.80 22.38
N ALA A 8 -8.93 5.41 21.22
CA ALA A 8 -8.43 4.67 20.07
C ALA A 8 -7.06 4.10 20.46
N GLY A 9 -7.07 2.82 20.83
CA GLY A 9 -5.97 2.14 21.52
C GLY A 9 -4.60 2.48 20.97
N ASP A 10 -3.75 2.94 21.88
CA ASP A 10 -2.30 2.96 21.71
C ASP A 10 -1.86 1.65 21.07
N GLY A 11 -1.26 1.75 19.88
CA GLY A 11 -0.68 0.64 19.13
C GLY A 11 0.58 0.07 19.82
N GLY A 12 0.53 -0.16 21.13
CA GLY A 12 1.51 -0.85 21.95
C GLY A 12 1.57 -2.36 21.69
N GLY A 13 1.38 -2.77 20.44
CA GLY A 13 1.68 -4.12 20.01
C GLY A 13 3.20 -4.32 20.01
N THR A 14 3.66 -5.48 20.47
CA THR A 14 5.07 -5.86 20.25
C THR A 14 5.36 -5.79 18.74
N PRO A 15 6.61 -5.50 18.31
CA PRO A 15 6.96 -5.45 16.89
C PRO A 15 6.50 -6.69 16.10
N GLY A 16 6.46 -7.86 16.76
CA GLY A 16 5.92 -9.09 16.21
C GLY A 16 4.41 -9.07 15.95
N ALA A 17 3.61 -8.43 16.82
CA ALA A 17 2.17 -8.28 16.62
C ALA A 17 1.84 -7.35 15.44
N ALA A 18 2.58 -6.24 15.33
CA ALA A 18 2.44 -5.32 14.19
C ALA A 18 2.87 -5.98 12.86
N PHE A 19 3.97 -6.75 12.88
CA PHE A 19 4.42 -7.53 11.73
C PHE A 19 3.38 -8.61 11.34
N ALA A 20 2.87 -9.37 12.31
CA ALA A 20 1.87 -10.40 12.07
C ALA A 20 0.58 -9.82 11.51
N ALA A 21 0.11 -8.68 12.04
CA ALA A 21 -1.06 -7.98 11.51
C ALA A 21 -0.85 -7.51 10.07
N GLY A 22 0.30 -6.89 9.77
CA GLY A 22 0.64 -6.49 8.40
C GLY A 22 0.78 -7.68 7.46
N PHE A 23 1.42 -8.77 7.91
CA PHE A 23 1.60 -10.00 7.15
C PHE A 23 0.27 -10.69 6.85
N LEU A 24 -0.60 -10.89 7.86
CA LEU A 24 -1.93 -11.44 7.67
C LEU A 24 -2.75 -10.54 6.75
N THR A 25 -2.74 -9.22 6.95
CA THR A 25 -3.49 -8.28 6.10
C THR A 25 -3.04 -8.37 4.64
N ASN A 26 -1.74 -8.56 4.38
CA ASN A 26 -1.21 -8.75 3.04
C ASN A 26 -1.60 -10.12 2.45
N LEU A 27 -1.49 -11.19 3.25
CA LEU A 27 -1.79 -12.56 2.83
C LEU A 27 -3.28 -12.79 2.60
N LEU A 28 -4.14 -12.20 3.44
CA LEU A 28 -5.59 -12.23 3.32
C LEU A 28 -6.11 -11.25 2.26
N ASN A 29 -5.25 -10.44 1.62
CA ASN A 29 -5.66 -9.59 0.52
C ASN A 29 -5.79 -10.44 -0.76
N PRO A 30 -7.02 -10.80 -1.19
CA PRO A 30 -7.19 -11.74 -2.29
C PRO A 30 -6.72 -11.17 -3.63
N LYS A 31 -6.48 -9.86 -3.72
CA LYS A 31 -6.13 -9.16 -4.95
C LYS A 31 -4.84 -9.69 -5.56
N VAL A 32 -3.84 -9.95 -4.72
CA VAL A 32 -2.53 -10.47 -5.17
C VAL A 32 -2.68 -11.92 -5.64
N GLY A 33 -3.41 -12.75 -4.89
CA GLY A 33 -3.68 -14.14 -5.26
C GLY A 33 -4.43 -14.25 -6.59
N ILE A 34 -5.51 -13.47 -6.75
CA ILE A 34 -6.30 -13.43 -8.00
C ILE A 34 -5.45 -12.92 -9.17
N PHE A 35 -4.64 -11.88 -8.97
CA PHE A 35 -3.72 -11.38 -10.01
C PHE A 35 -2.78 -12.48 -10.51
N TYR A 36 -2.16 -13.24 -9.61
CA TYR A 36 -1.25 -14.31 -10.00
C TYR A 36 -1.96 -15.49 -10.65
N LEU A 37 -3.13 -15.88 -10.14
CA LEU A 37 -3.94 -16.95 -10.73
C LEU A 37 -4.44 -16.59 -12.13
N THR A 38 -4.71 -15.31 -12.38
CA THR A 38 -5.22 -14.85 -13.68
C THR A 38 -4.10 -14.59 -14.67
N LEU A 39 -2.99 -13.97 -14.27
CA LEU A 39 -1.94 -13.55 -15.20
C LEU A 39 -0.81 -14.57 -15.38
N LEU A 40 -0.34 -15.25 -14.34
CA LEU A 40 0.83 -16.13 -14.49
C LEU A 40 0.66 -17.27 -15.47
N PRO A 41 -0.48 -18.01 -15.49
CA PRO A 41 -0.66 -19.11 -16.43
C PRO A 41 -0.54 -18.68 -17.90
N GLN A 42 -0.88 -17.41 -18.20
CA GLN A 42 -0.81 -16.84 -19.55
C GLN A 42 0.63 -16.72 -20.06
N PHE A 43 1.61 -16.63 -19.16
CA PHE A 43 3.02 -16.50 -19.49
C PHE A 43 3.77 -17.84 -19.46
N VAL A 44 3.11 -18.96 -19.12
CA VAL A 44 3.75 -20.29 -19.06
C VAL A 44 3.80 -20.88 -20.47
N PRO A 45 4.99 -21.17 -21.02
CA PRO A 45 5.12 -21.84 -22.31
C PRO A 45 4.57 -23.28 -22.27
N ALA A 46 4.09 -23.79 -23.40
CA ALA A 46 3.73 -25.20 -23.50
C ALA A 46 4.97 -26.09 -23.31
N GLY A 47 4.86 -27.14 -22.49
CA GLY A 47 5.92 -28.15 -22.31
C GLY A 47 6.85 -27.94 -21.10
N VAL A 48 6.62 -26.92 -20.26
CA VAL A 48 7.37 -26.75 -18.99
C VAL A 48 6.53 -27.13 -17.77
N GLN A 49 7.21 -27.52 -16.68
CA GLN A 49 6.55 -27.78 -15.41
C GLN A 49 5.95 -26.48 -14.85
N VAL A 50 4.62 -26.36 -14.90
CA VAL A 50 3.87 -25.14 -14.55
C VAL A 50 4.23 -24.60 -13.16
N ALA A 51 4.30 -25.48 -12.15
CA ALA A 51 4.61 -25.10 -10.78
C ALA A 51 5.99 -24.42 -10.64
N SER A 52 7.02 -24.98 -11.28
CA SER A 52 8.39 -24.44 -11.23
C SER A 52 8.49 -23.08 -11.95
N PHE A 53 7.78 -22.92 -13.07
CA PHE A 53 7.78 -21.66 -13.82
C PHE A 53 7.03 -20.54 -13.09
N ILE A 54 5.89 -20.86 -12.48
CA ILE A 54 5.14 -19.93 -11.61
C ILE A 54 6.00 -19.51 -10.42
N PHE A 55 6.70 -20.45 -9.77
CA PHE A 55 7.61 -20.15 -8.66
C PHE A 55 8.76 -19.23 -9.08
N LEU A 56 9.32 -19.44 -10.28
CA LEU A 56 10.34 -18.56 -10.85
C LEU A 56 9.81 -17.13 -11.06
N LEU A 57 8.65 -16.98 -11.70
CA LEU A 57 8.04 -15.66 -11.94
C LEU A 57 7.71 -14.94 -10.63
N ALA A 58 7.14 -15.65 -9.65
CA ALA A 58 6.88 -15.11 -8.31
C ALA A 58 8.18 -14.63 -7.64
N THR A 59 9.25 -15.42 -7.73
CA THR A 59 10.57 -15.06 -7.18
C THR A 59 11.13 -13.80 -7.84
N ILE A 60 11.09 -13.71 -9.16
CA ILE A 60 11.52 -12.52 -9.91
C ILE A 60 10.73 -11.28 -9.46
N HIS A 61 9.40 -11.42 -9.33
CA HIS A 61 8.56 -10.33 -8.88
C HIS A 61 8.89 -9.86 -7.45
N VAL A 62 9.13 -10.79 -6.53
CA VAL A 62 9.53 -10.47 -5.15
C VAL A 62 10.86 -9.72 -5.13
N LEU A 63 11.86 -10.18 -5.89
CA LEU A 63 13.16 -9.52 -5.98
C LEU A 63 13.06 -8.11 -6.55
N MET A 64 12.26 -7.93 -7.61
CA MET A 64 12.01 -6.62 -8.20
C MET A 64 11.30 -5.68 -7.22
N SER A 65 10.30 -6.19 -6.49
CA SER A 65 9.59 -5.43 -5.46
C SER A 65 10.52 -5.04 -4.31
N LEU A 66 11.39 -5.95 -3.87
CA LEU A 66 12.35 -5.68 -2.81
C LEU A 66 13.36 -4.61 -3.23
N LEU A 67 13.89 -4.71 -4.45
CA LEU A 67 14.76 -3.69 -5.03
C LEU A 67 14.06 -2.34 -5.13
N TRP A 68 12.82 -2.32 -5.61
CA TRP A 68 12.01 -1.12 -5.73
C TRP A 68 11.77 -0.46 -4.36
N PHE A 69 11.36 -1.23 -3.35
CA PHE A 69 11.17 -0.70 -2.00
C PHE A 69 12.48 -0.24 -1.36
N ALA A 70 13.59 -0.95 -1.58
CA ALA A 70 14.89 -0.52 -1.09
C ALA A 70 15.30 0.83 -1.70
N LEU A 71 15.09 1.02 -3.01
CA LEU A 71 15.30 2.29 -3.69
C LEU A 71 14.39 3.39 -3.14
N LEU A 72 13.10 3.11 -2.97
CA LEU A 72 12.15 4.04 -2.37
C LEU A 72 12.57 4.45 -0.96
N ILE A 73 12.99 3.51 -0.11
CA ILE A 73 13.46 3.79 1.25
C ILE A 73 14.73 4.64 1.21
N ALA A 74 15.69 4.31 0.34
CA ALA A 74 16.92 5.07 0.21
C ALA A 74 16.64 6.52 -0.24
N LEU A 75 15.77 6.69 -1.23
CA LEU A 75 15.36 8.01 -1.71
C LEU A 75 14.57 8.77 -0.63
N ALA A 76 13.61 8.11 0.02
CA ALA A 76 12.80 8.69 1.09
C ALA A 76 13.69 9.20 2.24
N ARG A 77 14.72 8.46 2.64
CA ARG A 77 15.69 8.92 3.66
C ARG A 77 16.39 10.22 3.25
N ARG A 78 16.70 10.38 1.96
CA ARG A 78 17.37 11.57 1.43
C ARG A 78 16.44 12.77 1.30
N ILE A 79 15.16 12.55 0.99
CA ILE A 79 14.16 13.62 0.85
C ILE A 79 13.45 13.91 2.19
N ALA A 80 13.52 13.02 3.18
CA ALA A 80 12.89 13.17 4.49
C ALA A 80 13.18 14.52 5.18
N PRO A 81 14.42 15.07 5.16
CA PRO A 81 14.68 16.39 5.74
C PRO A 81 13.93 17.53 5.05
N VAL A 82 13.67 17.41 3.75
CA VAL A 82 12.89 18.39 2.96
C VAL A 82 11.40 18.22 3.25
N LEU A 83 10.90 16.98 3.26
CA LEU A 83 9.49 16.68 3.58
C LEU A 83 9.11 17.08 5.00
N ARG A 84 10.08 17.14 5.92
CA ARG A 84 9.86 17.60 7.30
C ARG A 84 9.75 19.11 7.45
N ARG A 85 9.98 19.90 6.39
CA ARG A 85 9.85 21.35 6.46
C ARG A 85 8.37 21.74 6.59
N PRO A 86 8.00 22.62 7.53
CA PRO A 86 6.61 23.02 7.75
C PRO A 86 5.92 23.55 6.49
N ALA A 87 6.65 24.28 5.65
CA ALA A 87 6.14 24.81 4.39
C ALA A 87 5.79 23.71 3.37
N VAL A 88 6.54 22.60 3.34
CA VAL A 88 6.29 21.46 2.45
C VAL A 88 5.08 20.67 2.93
N ILE A 89 5.00 20.41 4.24
CA ILE A 89 3.85 19.76 4.86
C ILE A 89 2.58 20.58 4.60
N ALA A 90 2.61 21.89 4.87
CA ALA A 90 1.48 22.77 4.62
C ALA A 90 1.06 22.80 3.13
N GLY A 91 2.02 22.67 2.21
CA GLY A 91 1.73 22.55 0.78
C GLY A 91 1.01 21.24 0.43
N LEU A 92 1.49 20.11 0.98
CA LEU A 92 0.87 18.79 0.81
C LEU A 92 -0.53 18.74 1.42
N ASP A 93 -0.73 19.33 2.60
CA ASP A 93 -2.03 19.40 3.27
C ASP A 93 -3.03 20.22 2.46
N ARG A 94 -2.60 21.36 1.92
CA ARG A 94 -3.44 22.18 1.03
C ARG A 94 -3.80 21.45 -0.24
N LEU A 95 -2.85 20.75 -0.86
CA LEU A 95 -3.10 19.97 -2.07
C LEU A 95 -4.12 18.85 -1.79
N THR A 96 -3.94 18.13 -0.68
CA THR A 96 -4.85 17.07 -0.25
C THR A 96 -6.24 17.61 0.04
N GLY A 97 -6.33 18.73 0.76
CA GLY A 97 -7.58 19.44 1.02
C GLY A 97 -8.27 19.88 -0.27
N LEU A 98 -7.52 20.41 -1.25
CA LEU A 98 -8.04 20.79 -2.56
C LEU A 98 -8.62 19.59 -3.32
N VAL A 99 -7.91 18.46 -3.32
CA VAL A 99 -8.37 17.22 -3.96
C VAL A 99 -9.65 16.73 -3.29
N PHE A 100 -9.75 16.75 -1.97
CA PHE A 100 -10.97 16.34 -1.26
C PHE A 100 -12.16 17.29 -1.50
N VAL A 101 -11.93 18.61 -1.49
CA VAL A 101 -12.96 19.57 -1.87
C VAL A 101 -13.41 19.32 -3.31
N GLY A 102 -12.47 19.10 -4.22
CA GLY A 102 -12.77 18.74 -5.61
C GLY A 102 -13.60 17.46 -5.74
N PHE A 103 -13.28 16.42 -4.97
CA PHE A 103 -14.09 15.20 -4.93
C PHE A 103 -15.47 15.43 -4.31
N GLY A 104 -15.57 16.22 -3.24
CA GLY A 104 -16.84 16.57 -2.59
C GLY A 104 -17.76 17.35 -3.52
N VAL A 105 -17.23 18.34 -4.24
CA VAL A 105 -17.95 19.09 -5.28
C VAL A 105 -18.39 18.15 -6.40
N ARG A 106 -17.48 17.31 -6.92
CA ARG A 106 -17.83 16.33 -7.95
C ARG A 106 -18.94 15.39 -7.47
N LEU A 107 -18.89 14.93 -6.23
CA LEU A 107 -19.90 14.05 -5.66
C LEU A 107 -21.25 14.76 -5.53
N ALA A 108 -21.26 16.00 -5.03
CA ALA A 108 -22.47 16.81 -4.91
C ALA A 108 -23.13 17.11 -6.28
N VAL A 109 -22.32 17.29 -7.33
CA VAL A 109 -22.82 17.49 -8.70
C VAL A 109 -23.22 16.17 -9.35
N ALA A 110 -22.54 15.06 -9.03
CA ALA A 110 -22.86 13.73 -9.55
C ALA A 110 -24.04 13.05 -8.83
N GLN A 111 -24.44 13.55 -7.66
CA GLN A 111 -25.67 13.21 -6.95
C GLN A 111 -26.66 14.39 -7.06
N PRO A 112 -27.28 14.64 -8.22
CA PRO A 112 -28.49 15.44 -8.23
C PRO A 112 -29.54 14.64 -7.47
N GLY A 113 -30.14 15.26 -6.45
CA GLY A 113 -31.25 14.67 -5.68
C GLY A 113 -32.43 14.27 -6.55
#